data_AF-X1MWP1-F1
#
_entry.id   AF-X1MWP1-F1
#
_cell.length_a   1.000
_cell.length_b   1.000
_cell.length_c   1.000
_cell.angle_alpha   90.00
_cell.angle_beta   90.00
_cell.angle_gamma   90.00
#
_symmetry.space_group_name_H-M   'P 1'
#
loop_
_entity.id
_entity.type
_entity.pdbx_description
1 polymer ?
#
loop_
_entity_poly.entity_id
_entity_poly.type
_entity_poly.pdbx_seq_one_letter_code
_entity_poly.pdbx_strand_id
1 'polypeptide(L)'
;LMSGANNFMLGAADQGFTFSGGNSPRLIQFNNAPSGVEISYNIINTNDFASTGINIGAAGAVDLTVSNNIFIADEDDTYQDWPLTASAGSGNIMDITITDNEFTGSGTPNKYGAAISLSDVQGAKGSVITNNTISAFDRGIIIATDSTFVTSNLNINQNTITACAIGIRFKGDPSLIDLTTVIVKNNNISGNSQYGLKNEFATGNVNAAYNYWGHTSGPYHLITNPNGLGDNVSDNVEFVPWIGYYSWSVLLNIEEQYGVVGDTVIFGEKPDAFDGQDTYDAVKQPIPPP
;
A
#
# COMPACT_ATOMS: atom_id res chain seq x y z
N LEU A 1 -23.80 -8.05 -10.56
CA LEU A 1 -23.95 -9.34 -11.28
C LEU A 1 -24.62 -10.39 -10.40
N MET A 2 -25.52 -11.22 -10.94
CA MET A 2 -26.11 -12.38 -10.24
C MET A 2 -25.16 -13.60 -10.25
N SER A 3 -25.48 -14.69 -9.54
CA SER A 3 -24.60 -15.87 -9.55
C SER A 3 -24.47 -16.41 -10.98
N GLY A 4 -23.26 -16.82 -11.34
CA GLY A 4 -22.96 -17.38 -12.67
C GLY A 4 -22.48 -16.39 -13.73
N ALA A 5 -22.25 -15.12 -13.41
CA ALA A 5 -21.50 -14.23 -14.29
C ALA A 5 -20.00 -14.56 -14.21
N ASN A 6 -19.62 -15.63 -14.91
CA ASN A 6 -18.23 -16.05 -15.04
C ASN A 6 -17.64 -15.50 -16.33
N ASN A 7 -16.37 -15.06 -16.31
CA ASN A 7 -15.68 -14.53 -17.50
C ASN A 7 -16.37 -13.29 -18.10
N PHE A 8 -16.92 -12.43 -17.24
CA PHE A 8 -17.55 -11.18 -17.64
C PHE A 8 -16.51 -10.06 -17.71
N MET A 9 -16.51 -9.30 -18.80
CA MET A 9 -15.63 -8.15 -19.00
C MET A 9 -16.46 -6.88 -19.16
N LEU A 10 -16.14 -5.84 -18.38
CA LEU A 10 -16.75 -4.51 -18.47
C LEU A 10 -15.70 -3.47 -18.87
N GLY A 11 -15.84 -2.99 -20.10
CA GLY A 11 -14.87 -2.10 -20.73
C GLY A 11 -13.69 -2.86 -21.33
N ALA A 12 -12.93 -2.17 -22.18
CA ALA A 12 -11.71 -2.62 -22.81
C ALA A 12 -10.97 -1.39 -23.37
N ALA A 13 -9.72 -1.55 -23.80
CA ALA A 13 -8.96 -0.46 -24.44
C ALA A 13 -9.79 0.20 -25.56
N ASP A 14 -9.87 1.53 -25.53
CA ASP A 14 -10.67 2.37 -26.43
C ASP A 14 -12.20 2.11 -26.41
N GLN A 15 -12.70 1.30 -25.49
CA GLN A 15 -14.10 0.86 -25.37
C GLN A 15 -14.61 0.93 -23.93
N GLY A 16 -14.14 1.93 -23.18
CA GLY A 16 -14.55 2.19 -21.80
C GLY A 16 -15.94 2.80 -21.65
N PHE A 17 -16.50 2.67 -20.45
CA PHE A 17 -17.72 3.36 -20.04
C PHE A 17 -17.42 4.45 -19.01
N THR A 18 -18.25 5.49 -18.96
CA THR A 18 -18.28 6.45 -17.85
C THR A 18 -19.47 6.16 -16.96
N PHE A 19 -19.20 5.86 -15.70
CA PHE A 19 -20.21 5.71 -14.64
C PHE A 19 -20.18 6.98 -13.79
N SER A 20 -21.33 7.60 -13.57
CA SER A 20 -21.49 8.79 -12.73
C SER A 20 -22.61 8.59 -11.71
N GLY A 21 -22.49 9.22 -10.54
CA GLY A 21 -23.49 9.16 -9.46
C GLY A 21 -24.86 9.67 -9.90
N GLY A 22 -25.77 8.74 -10.20
CA GLY A 22 -27.21 9.03 -10.27
C GLY A 22 -27.85 8.96 -8.89
N ASN A 23 -29.01 8.33 -8.76
CA ASN A 23 -29.66 8.09 -7.45
C ASN A 23 -29.20 6.78 -6.77
N SER A 24 -28.04 6.21 -7.12
CA SER A 24 -27.56 4.93 -6.59
C SER A 24 -26.30 5.14 -5.73
N PRO A 25 -26.24 4.58 -4.51
CA PRO A 25 -25.05 4.68 -3.65
C PRO A 25 -23.89 3.80 -4.13
N ARG A 26 -24.12 2.91 -5.10
CA ARG A 26 -23.12 1.97 -5.66
C ARG A 26 -23.24 1.95 -7.18
N LEU A 27 -22.16 2.25 -7.89
CA LEU A 27 -22.17 2.28 -9.36
C LEU A 27 -22.09 0.87 -9.96
N ILE A 28 -21.14 0.06 -9.49
CA ILE A 28 -20.94 -1.34 -9.89
C ILE A 28 -21.02 -2.21 -8.64
N GLN A 29 -21.90 -3.21 -8.64
CA GLN A 29 -22.11 -4.07 -7.48
C GLN A 29 -22.03 -5.57 -7.81
N PHE A 30 -21.26 -6.29 -7.02
CA PHE A 30 -21.17 -7.75 -7.02
C PHE A 30 -21.80 -8.31 -5.74
N ASN A 31 -22.92 -9.02 -5.87
CA ASN A 31 -23.68 -9.52 -4.71
C ASN A 31 -23.65 -11.03 -4.52
N ASN A 32 -23.24 -11.78 -5.55
CA ASN A 32 -23.45 -13.23 -5.61
C ASN A 32 -22.18 -14.01 -5.97
N ALA A 33 -21.04 -13.63 -5.37
CA ALA A 33 -19.76 -14.32 -5.52
C ALA A 33 -19.34 -14.57 -6.99
N PRO A 34 -19.26 -13.54 -7.85
CA PRO A 34 -18.84 -13.76 -9.23
C PRO A 34 -17.39 -14.22 -9.29
N SER A 35 -17.03 -14.86 -10.41
CA SER A 35 -15.67 -15.36 -10.63
C SER A 35 -15.14 -15.04 -12.02
N GLY A 36 -13.86 -14.70 -12.15
CA GLY A 36 -13.26 -14.39 -13.46
C GLY A 36 -13.87 -13.12 -14.07
N VAL A 37 -14.10 -12.10 -13.26
CA VAL A 37 -14.63 -10.82 -13.75
C VAL A 37 -13.48 -9.87 -14.04
N GLU A 38 -13.56 -9.14 -15.15
CA GLU A 38 -12.66 -8.04 -15.47
C GLU A 38 -13.43 -6.73 -15.58
N ILE A 39 -12.95 -5.69 -14.90
CA ILE A 39 -13.44 -4.31 -15.05
C ILE A 39 -12.25 -3.47 -15.50
N SER A 40 -12.26 -2.99 -16.75
CA SER A 40 -11.10 -2.28 -17.29
C SER A 40 -11.42 -1.11 -18.19
N TYR A 41 -10.52 -0.12 -18.21
CA TYR A 41 -10.61 1.08 -19.07
C TYR A 41 -11.85 1.95 -18.85
N ASN A 42 -12.46 1.92 -17.66
CA ASN A 42 -13.64 2.74 -17.35
C ASN A 42 -13.27 4.02 -16.60
N ILE A 43 -14.14 5.03 -16.70
CA ILE A 43 -14.16 6.17 -15.78
C ILE A 43 -15.28 5.90 -14.77
N ILE A 44 -14.92 5.80 -13.50
CA ILE A 44 -15.82 5.49 -12.39
C ILE A 44 -15.82 6.71 -11.46
N ASN A 45 -16.80 7.56 -11.69
CA ASN A 45 -16.92 8.84 -11.00
C ASN A 45 -18.00 8.74 -9.92
N THR A 46 -17.58 8.79 -8.67
CA THR A 46 -18.47 8.78 -7.51
C THR A 46 -18.97 10.17 -7.11
N ASN A 47 -18.67 11.21 -7.90
CA ASN A 47 -19.30 12.53 -7.75
C ASN A 47 -20.83 12.41 -7.71
N ASP A 48 -21.45 13.24 -6.86
CA ASP A 48 -22.86 13.26 -6.48
C ASP A 48 -23.24 12.25 -5.37
N PHE A 49 -24.30 11.44 -5.55
CA PHE A 49 -24.90 10.61 -4.49
C PHE A 49 -24.21 9.25 -4.28
N ALA A 50 -23.24 8.89 -5.13
CA ALA A 50 -22.64 7.57 -5.09
C ALA A 50 -21.51 7.51 -4.05
N SER A 51 -21.70 6.78 -2.96
CA SER A 51 -20.62 6.55 -1.98
C SER A 51 -19.59 5.48 -2.40
N THR A 52 -19.82 4.79 -3.51
CA THR A 52 -19.00 3.63 -3.91
C THR A 52 -18.97 3.40 -5.41
N GLY A 53 -17.76 3.26 -5.97
CA GLY A 53 -17.55 2.95 -7.39
C GLY A 53 -17.80 1.47 -7.66
N ILE A 54 -16.88 0.62 -7.22
CA ILE A 54 -16.99 -0.84 -7.28
C ILE A 54 -17.20 -1.38 -5.86
N ASN A 55 -18.33 -2.06 -5.66
CA ASN A 55 -18.68 -2.73 -4.43
C ASN A 55 -18.65 -4.25 -4.62
N ILE A 56 -17.70 -4.93 -3.97
CA ILE A 56 -17.73 -6.38 -3.77
C ILE A 56 -18.46 -6.62 -2.44
N GLY A 57 -19.69 -7.10 -2.53
CA GLY A 57 -20.56 -7.36 -1.39
C GLY A 57 -20.18 -8.62 -0.61
N ALA A 58 -20.98 -8.93 0.42
CA ALA A 58 -20.67 -9.93 1.44
C ALA A 58 -20.41 -11.35 0.91
N ALA A 59 -20.88 -11.69 -0.29
CA ALA A 59 -20.62 -12.97 -0.94
C ALA A 59 -19.19 -13.09 -1.50
N GLY A 60 -18.44 -11.99 -1.56
CA GLY A 60 -17.07 -11.96 -2.07
C GLY A 60 -17.01 -12.00 -3.60
N ALA A 61 -15.81 -12.27 -4.12
CA ALA A 61 -15.50 -12.47 -5.53
C ALA A 61 -14.18 -13.26 -5.65
N VAL A 62 -14.03 -14.03 -6.72
CA VAL A 62 -12.81 -14.81 -6.98
C VAL A 62 -12.24 -14.47 -8.36
N ASP A 63 -10.92 -14.35 -8.51
CA ASP A 63 -10.30 -14.05 -9.81
C ASP A 63 -10.89 -12.75 -10.43
N LEU A 64 -11.04 -11.69 -9.63
CA LEU A 64 -11.48 -10.37 -10.11
C LEU A 64 -10.26 -9.55 -10.53
N THR A 65 -10.29 -9.00 -11.73
CA THR A 65 -9.31 -8.01 -12.21
C THR A 65 -9.98 -6.65 -12.34
N VAL A 66 -9.36 -5.64 -11.73
CA VAL A 66 -9.71 -4.23 -11.92
C VAL A 66 -8.48 -3.52 -12.46
N SER A 67 -8.50 -3.13 -13.73
CA SER A 67 -7.32 -2.60 -14.41
C SER A 67 -7.57 -1.37 -15.28
N ASN A 68 -6.61 -0.45 -15.34
CA ASN A 68 -6.68 0.70 -16.27
C ASN A 68 -7.93 1.58 -16.12
N ASN A 69 -8.56 1.60 -14.95
CA ASN A 69 -9.70 2.48 -14.70
C ASN A 69 -9.25 3.81 -14.08
N ILE A 70 -10.06 4.84 -14.26
CA ILE A 70 -9.93 6.14 -13.60
C ILE A 70 -11.06 6.26 -12.58
N PHE A 71 -10.71 6.39 -11.31
CA PHE A 71 -11.63 6.61 -10.20
C PHE A 71 -11.55 8.05 -9.71
N ILE A 72 -12.70 8.71 -9.64
CA ILE A 72 -12.83 10.10 -9.17
C ILE A 72 -13.79 10.09 -7.99
N ALA A 73 -13.36 10.63 -6.84
CA ALA A 73 -14.16 10.73 -5.62
C ALA A 73 -14.47 12.18 -5.22
N ASP A 74 -15.62 12.40 -4.57
CA ASP A 74 -16.25 13.72 -4.42
C ASP A 74 -15.93 14.42 -3.08
N GLU A 75 -16.29 15.68 -3.05
CA GLU A 75 -16.05 16.71 -2.05
C GLU A 75 -17.24 16.86 -1.08
N ASP A 76 -18.46 16.60 -1.57
CA ASP A 76 -19.66 17.20 -0.99
C ASP A 76 -20.56 16.28 -0.16
N ASP A 77 -20.37 14.95 -0.21
CA ASP A 77 -21.30 14.09 0.51
C ASP A 77 -20.94 13.94 2.01
N THR A 78 -21.93 13.94 2.88
CA THR A 78 -21.77 13.62 4.31
C THR A 78 -21.40 12.14 4.55
N TYR A 79 -21.36 11.34 3.49
CA TYR A 79 -21.08 9.91 3.49
C TYR A 79 -19.62 9.60 3.12
N GLN A 80 -19.24 8.33 3.30
CA GLN A 80 -17.87 7.86 3.10
C GLN A 80 -17.71 7.44 1.64
N ASP A 81 -16.64 7.88 0.96
CA ASP A 81 -16.37 7.49 -0.42
C ASP A 81 -15.40 6.31 -0.50
N TRP A 82 -15.85 5.25 -1.16
CA TRP A 82 -15.12 4.01 -1.31
C TRP A 82 -15.06 3.66 -2.81
N PRO A 83 -14.17 4.27 -3.61
CA PRO A 83 -14.12 4.01 -5.05
C PRO A 83 -13.99 2.52 -5.37
N LEU A 84 -13.17 1.79 -4.62
CA LEU A 84 -13.14 0.33 -4.65
C LEU A 84 -13.23 -0.21 -3.22
N THR A 85 -14.28 -0.98 -2.96
CA THR A 85 -14.44 -1.68 -1.69
C THR A 85 -14.74 -3.15 -1.88
N ALA A 86 -14.10 -3.96 -1.05
CA ALA A 86 -14.41 -5.35 -0.88
C ALA A 86 -14.57 -5.63 0.61
N SER A 87 -15.77 -6.06 1.02
CA SER A 87 -16.03 -6.52 2.37
C SER A 87 -16.69 -7.89 2.29
N ALA A 88 -15.88 -8.91 2.58
CA ALA A 88 -16.36 -10.27 2.76
C ALA A 88 -17.17 -10.30 4.06
N GLY A 89 -18.45 -10.64 3.97
CA GLY A 89 -19.20 -11.05 5.15
C GLY A 89 -18.81 -12.49 5.45
N SER A 90 -19.61 -13.43 4.97
CA SER A 90 -19.29 -14.86 4.99
C SER A 90 -18.72 -15.38 3.67
N GLY A 91 -18.53 -14.51 2.68
CA GLY A 91 -18.08 -14.86 1.34
C GLY A 91 -16.58 -14.67 1.14
N ASN A 92 -16.02 -15.31 0.12
CA ASN A 92 -14.57 -15.33 -0.09
C ASN A 92 -14.15 -14.24 -1.08
N ILE A 93 -13.22 -13.37 -0.69
CA ILE A 93 -12.51 -12.46 -1.61
C ILE A 93 -11.14 -13.07 -1.88
N MET A 94 -10.92 -13.56 -3.09
CA MET A 94 -9.74 -14.35 -3.40
C MET A 94 -9.16 -14.02 -4.77
N ASP A 95 -7.83 -13.99 -4.86
CA ASP A 95 -7.09 -13.81 -6.11
C ASP A 95 -7.53 -12.54 -6.87
N ILE A 96 -7.57 -11.42 -6.14
CA ILE A 96 -7.96 -10.12 -6.69
C ILE A 96 -6.72 -9.42 -7.26
N THR A 97 -6.82 -8.92 -8.48
CA THR A 97 -5.79 -8.10 -9.12
C THR A 97 -6.32 -6.68 -9.31
N ILE A 98 -5.69 -5.70 -8.66
CA ILE A 98 -5.98 -4.27 -8.85
C ILE A 98 -4.72 -3.64 -9.43
N THR A 99 -4.73 -3.33 -10.73
CA THR A 99 -3.51 -2.91 -11.44
C THR A 99 -3.70 -1.70 -12.33
N ASP A 100 -2.69 -0.81 -12.37
CA ASP A 100 -2.62 0.28 -13.35
C ASP A 100 -3.87 1.19 -13.35
N ASN A 101 -4.53 1.37 -12.21
CA ASN A 101 -5.65 2.29 -12.06
C ASN A 101 -5.18 3.65 -11.50
N GLU A 102 -5.92 4.70 -11.81
CA GLU A 102 -5.76 6.03 -11.23
C GLU A 102 -6.91 6.30 -10.27
N PHE A 103 -6.60 6.65 -9.02
CA PHE A 103 -7.56 7.06 -8.00
C PHE A 103 -7.23 8.48 -7.55
N THR A 104 -8.20 9.37 -7.72
CA THR A 104 -8.08 10.77 -7.33
C THR A 104 -9.21 11.14 -6.38
N GLY A 105 -8.84 11.50 -5.16
CA GLY A 105 -9.76 12.05 -4.16
C GLY A 105 -9.78 13.57 -4.19
N SER A 106 -10.60 14.17 -3.31
CA SER A 106 -10.88 15.61 -3.27
C SER A 106 -9.79 16.46 -2.59
N GLY A 107 -8.74 15.85 -2.04
CA GLY A 107 -7.59 16.58 -1.49
C GLY A 107 -7.83 17.25 -0.14
N THR A 108 -9.03 17.12 0.43
CA THR A 108 -9.32 17.55 1.79
C THR A 108 -9.31 16.34 2.73
N PRO A 109 -8.39 16.27 3.71
CA PRO A 109 -8.39 15.17 4.68
C PRO A 109 -9.56 15.37 5.64
N ASN A 110 -10.77 14.89 5.29
CA ASN A 110 -11.92 15.00 6.20
C ASN A 110 -13.16 14.14 5.89
N LYS A 111 -13.04 12.92 5.34
CA LYS A 111 -14.14 11.94 5.31
C LYS A 111 -13.57 10.52 5.28
N TYR A 112 -14.16 9.59 6.03
CA TYR A 112 -13.69 8.23 6.35
C TYR A 112 -13.40 7.27 5.16
N GLY A 113 -13.43 7.76 3.93
CA GLY A 113 -13.24 6.98 2.70
C GLY A 113 -11.81 6.49 2.48
N ALA A 114 -11.67 5.55 1.55
CA ALA A 114 -10.39 5.05 1.07
C ALA A 114 -10.47 4.73 -0.41
N ALA A 115 -9.39 5.00 -1.15
CA ALA A 115 -9.34 4.69 -2.59
C ALA A 115 -9.58 3.18 -2.83
N ILE A 116 -8.86 2.36 -2.06
CA ILE A 116 -9.00 0.90 -2.03
C ILE A 116 -9.21 0.48 -0.59
N SER A 117 -10.30 -0.23 -0.31
CA SER A 117 -10.50 -0.89 0.98
C SER A 117 -10.85 -2.34 0.78
N LEU A 118 -10.02 -3.23 1.31
CA LEU A 118 -10.21 -4.66 1.22
C LEU A 118 -10.26 -5.28 2.63
N SER A 119 -11.33 -6.01 2.93
CA SER A 119 -11.42 -6.86 4.11
C SER A 119 -11.21 -8.32 3.74
N ASP A 120 -10.39 -9.02 4.54
CA ASP A 120 -10.27 -10.48 4.56
C ASP A 120 -9.91 -11.12 3.21
N VAL A 121 -8.97 -10.48 2.49
CA VAL A 121 -8.49 -10.93 1.18
C VAL A 121 -7.57 -12.12 1.30
N GLN A 122 -7.91 -13.18 0.57
CA GLN A 122 -7.10 -14.38 0.44
C GLN A 122 -6.40 -14.41 -0.92
N GLY A 123 -5.29 -15.14 -1.00
CA GLY A 123 -4.65 -15.47 -2.26
C GLY A 123 -4.36 -16.96 -2.31
N ALA A 124 -5.12 -17.73 -3.08
CA ALA A 124 -4.72 -19.10 -3.40
C ALA A 124 -3.61 -19.09 -4.45
N LYS A 125 -3.73 -18.18 -5.43
CA LYS A 125 -2.71 -17.84 -6.44
C LYS A 125 -1.93 -16.58 -6.05
N GLY A 126 -2.54 -15.73 -5.22
CA GLY A 126 -1.96 -14.48 -4.71
C GLY A 126 -2.78 -13.29 -5.19
N SER A 127 -3.21 -12.43 -4.26
CA SER A 127 -3.85 -11.16 -4.56
C SER A 127 -2.79 -10.07 -4.72
N VAL A 128 -3.01 -9.13 -5.64
CA VAL A 128 -2.02 -8.09 -5.99
C VAL A 128 -2.70 -6.74 -6.13
N ILE A 129 -2.11 -5.72 -5.49
CA ILE A 129 -2.39 -4.30 -5.74
C ILE A 129 -1.11 -3.70 -6.30
N THR A 130 -1.06 -3.45 -7.61
CA THR A 130 0.18 -3.02 -8.27
C THR A 130 0.03 -1.87 -9.26
N ASN A 131 1.06 -1.04 -9.43
CA ASN A 131 1.08 0.04 -10.43
C ASN A 131 -0.09 1.04 -10.35
N ASN A 132 -0.80 1.14 -9.23
CA ASN A 132 -1.87 2.11 -9.09
C ASN A 132 -1.30 3.47 -8.70
N THR A 133 -1.90 4.54 -9.21
CA THR A 133 -1.65 5.91 -8.74
C THR A 133 -2.82 6.32 -7.85
N ILE A 134 -2.55 6.60 -6.58
CA ILE A 134 -3.55 6.95 -5.57
C ILE A 134 -3.15 8.30 -4.98
N SER A 135 -4.06 9.26 -5.03
CA SER A 135 -3.82 10.58 -4.45
C SER A 135 -5.04 11.19 -3.78
N ALA A 136 -4.79 12.04 -2.78
CA ALA A 136 -5.80 12.97 -2.27
C ALA A 136 -6.99 12.33 -1.52
N PHE A 137 -6.77 11.18 -0.84
CA PHE A 137 -7.76 10.49 0.01
C PHE A 137 -7.46 10.63 1.50
N ASP A 138 -8.43 10.40 2.39
CA ASP A 138 -8.13 10.20 3.82
C ASP A 138 -7.26 8.94 4.01
N ARG A 139 -7.57 7.86 3.28
CA ARG A 139 -6.76 6.63 3.25
C ARG A 139 -6.50 6.21 1.81
N GLY A 140 -5.25 5.95 1.45
CA GLY A 140 -4.93 5.39 0.15
C GLY A 140 -5.44 3.95 0.05
N ILE A 141 -4.84 3.05 0.83
CA ILE A 141 -5.21 1.63 0.87
C ILE A 141 -5.54 1.24 2.31
N ILE A 142 -6.67 0.57 2.52
CA ILE A 142 -7.01 -0.12 3.77
C ILE A 142 -6.99 -1.64 3.54
N ILE A 143 -6.26 -2.34 4.40
CA ILE A 143 -6.39 -3.78 4.61
C ILE A 143 -7.02 -3.99 5.99
N ALA A 144 -8.24 -4.53 6.00
CA ALA A 144 -9.01 -4.77 7.20
C ALA A 144 -9.16 -6.27 7.49
N THR A 145 -9.15 -6.62 8.77
CA THR A 145 -9.43 -7.97 9.26
C THR A 145 -10.58 -7.94 10.26
N ASP A 146 -11.81 -7.86 9.74
CA ASP A 146 -13.02 -7.64 10.55
C ASP A 146 -14.06 -8.76 10.44
N SER A 147 -13.78 -9.84 9.69
CA SER A 147 -14.69 -10.98 9.57
C SER A 147 -14.09 -12.31 10.04
N THR A 148 -14.22 -13.36 9.23
CA THR A 148 -13.91 -14.76 9.56
C THR A 148 -12.74 -15.32 8.77
N PHE A 149 -12.32 -14.69 7.68
CA PHE A 149 -11.26 -15.21 6.82
C PHE A 149 -9.90 -14.61 7.17
N VAL A 150 -8.85 -15.42 7.01
CA VAL A 150 -7.48 -14.98 7.27
C VAL A 150 -6.93 -14.29 6.02
N THR A 151 -6.62 -13.00 6.14
CA THR A 151 -5.94 -12.25 5.09
C THR A 151 -4.56 -12.87 4.84
N SER A 152 -4.25 -13.24 3.59
CA SER A 152 -3.00 -13.93 3.25
C SER A 152 -2.64 -13.79 1.77
N ASN A 153 -1.37 -13.99 1.44
CA ASN A 153 -0.82 -13.96 0.08
C ASN A 153 -1.21 -12.69 -0.69
N LEU A 154 -0.98 -11.53 -0.07
CA LEU A 154 -1.30 -10.22 -0.63
C LEU A 154 -0.01 -9.44 -0.89
N ASN A 155 0.20 -9.01 -2.13
CA ASN A 155 1.32 -8.17 -2.51
C ASN A 155 0.83 -6.76 -2.88
N ILE A 156 1.36 -5.76 -2.19
CA ILE A 156 1.10 -4.33 -2.45
C ILE A 156 2.41 -3.75 -2.96
N ASN A 157 2.54 -3.59 -4.28
CA ASN A 157 3.81 -3.23 -4.90
C ASN A 157 3.71 -2.19 -6.01
N GLN A 158 4.77 -1.41 -6.23
CA GLN A 158 4.85 -0.49 -7.37
C GLN A 158 3.71 0.54 -7.47
N ASN A 159 2.99 0.80 -6.37
CA ASN A 159 1.98 1.85 -6.33
C ASN A 159 2.62 3.19 -6.01
N THR A 160 2.00 4.27 -6.50
CA THR A 160 2.30 5.65 -6.08
C THR A 160 1.16 6.14 -5.19
N ILE A 161 1.43 6.39 -3.92
CA ILE A 161 0.42 6.75 -2.90
C ILE A 161 0.84 8.08 -2.26
N THR A 162 0.12 9.14 -2.61
CA THR A 162 0.52 10.51 -2.28
C THR A 162 -0.61 11.35 -1.74
N ALA A 163 -0.27 12.41 -1.00
CA ALA A 163 -1.24 13.41 -0.53
C ALA A 163 -2.46 12.81 0.19
N CYS A 164 -2.34 11.63 0.81
CA CYS A 164 -3.38 11.05 1.63
C CYS A 164 -3.16 11.41 3.10
N ALA A 165 -4.18 11.27 3.96
CA ALA A 165 -3.90 11.39 5.40
C ALA A 165 -3.07 10.18 5.89
N ILE A 166 -3.50 8.98 5.53
CA ILE A 166 -2.74 7.74 5.71
C ILE A 166 -2.55 7.06 4.35
N GLY A 167 -1.30 6.79 3.94
CA GLY A 167 -1.02 6.11 2.68
C GLY A 167 -1.57 4.68 2.67
N ILE A 168 -1.07 3.82 3.57
CA ILE A 168 -1.54 2.44 3.75
C ILE A 168 -1.91 2.21 5.22
N ARG A 169 -3.08 1.62 5.48
CA ARG A 169 -3.57 1.31 6.82
C ARG A 169 -3.90 -0.18 6.96
N PHE A 170 -3.32 -0.81 7.97
CA PHE A 170 -3.72 -2.14 8.46
C PHE A 170 -4.53 -1.97 9.75
N LYS A 171 -5.69 -2.63 9.85
CA LYS A 171 -6.57 -2.57 11.03
C LYS A 171 -7.38 -3.85 11.20
N GLY A 172 -7.83 -4.12 12.42
CA GLY A 172 -8.72 -5.24 12.75
C GLY A 172 -8.08 -6.22 13.73
N ASP A 173 -8.50 -7.48 13.67
CA ASP A 173 -7.96 -8.56 14.49
C ASP A 173 -6.62 -9.06 13.91
N PRO A 174 -5.50 -8.98 14.66
CA PRO A 174 -4.21 -9.47 14.20
C PRO A 174 -4.13 -11.00 14.05
N SER A 175 -5.08 -11.76 14.61
CA SER A 175 -5.16 -13.22 14.42
C SER A 175 -5.76 -13.64 13.08
N LEU A 176 -6.34 -12.68 12.34
CA LEU A 176 -6.99 -12.88 11.05
C LEU A 176 -6.13 -12.38 9.87
N ILE A 177 -4.82 -12.31 10.05
CA ILE A 177 -3.86 -12.01 8.99
C ILE A 177 -2.57 -12.81 9.15
N ASP A 178 -2.12 -13.42 8.07
CA ASP A 178 -0.79 -14.01 7.99
C ASP A 178 0.19 -12.99 7.41
N LEU A 179 0.78 -12.18 8.30
CA LEU A 179 1.76 -11.15 7.92
C LEU A 179 3.04 -11.70 7.29
N THR A 180 3.29 -13.01 7.32
CA THR A 180 4.45 -13.60 6.63
C THR A 180 4.24 -13.68 5.10
N THR A 181 2.98 -13.58 4.67
CA THR A 181 2.59 -13.67 3.25
C THR A 181 2.03 -12.34 2.71
N VAL A 182 1.96 -11.32 3.55
CA VAL A 182 1.53 -9.97 3.18
C VAL A 182 2.74 -9.07 3.06
N ILE A 183 3.02 -8.58 1.84
CA ILE A 183 4.25 -7.86 1.52
C ILE A 183 3.89 -6.49 0.94
N VAL A 184 4.52 -5.44 1.47
CA VAL A 184 4.42 -4.07 0.96
C VAL A 184 5.79 -3.63 0.49
N LYS A 185 6.05 -3.54 -0.81
CA LYS A 185 7.39 -3.20 -1.32
C LYS A 185 7.38 -2.44 -2.63
N ASN A 186 8.45 -1.73 -2.95
CA ASN A 186 8.62 -1.01 -4.21
C ASN A 186 7.54 0.06 -4.47
N ASN A 187 6.84 0.53 -3.44
CA ASN A 187 5.88 1.62 -3.58
C ASN A 187 6.59 2.98 -3.39
N ASN A 188 6.03 4.01 -4.02
CA ASN A 188 6.33 5.41 -3.73
C ASN A 188 5.25 5.95 -2.78
N ILE A 189 5.59 6.07 -1.50
CA ILE A 189 4.70 6.55 -0.44
C ILE A 189 5.25 7.90 0.01
N SER A 190 4.61 9.00 -0.38
CA SER A 190 5.16 10.33 -0.10
C SER A 190 4.12 11.43 0.04
N GLY A 191 4.38 12.38 0.94
CA GLY A 191 3.51 13.53 1.16
C GLY A 191 2.21 13.15 1.86
N ASN A 192 2.16 12.02 2.58
CA ASN A 192 1.01 11.65 3.39
C ASN A 192 1.05 12.36 4.75
N SER A 193 -0.06 12.97 5.16
CA SER A 193 -0.05 14.00 6.21
C SER A 193 0.01 13.44 7.64
N GLN A 194 -0.34 12.17 7.86
CA GLN A 194 -0.27 11.52 9.18
C GLN A 194 0.74 10.37 9.17
N TYR A 195 0.57 9.41 8.26
CA TYR A 195 1.42 8.24 8.13
C TYR A 195 1.54 7.81 6.67
N GLY A 196 2.73 7.40 6.25
CA GLY A 196 2.91 6.65 5.01
C GLY A 196 2.35 5.23 5.15
N LEU A 197 2.67 4.56 6.28
CA LEU A 197 2.08 3.28 6.64
C LEU A 197 1.74 3.25 8.14
N LYS A 198 0.48 2.92 8.44
CA LYS A 198 0.00 2.73 9.81
C LYS A 198 -0.46 1.30 10.02
N ASN A 199 0.27 0.58 10.85
CA ASN A 199 -0.12 -0.71 11.40
C ASN A 199 -0.82 -0.51 12.75
N GLU A 200 -2.12 -0.81 12.83
CA GLU A 200 -2.90 -0.70 14.08
C GLU A 200 -2.99 -2.02 14.85
N PHE A 201 -2.34 -3.07 14.38
CA PHE A 201 -2.28 -4.33 15.11
C PHE A 201 -1.43 -4.20 16.37
N ALA A 202 -1.89 -4.80 17.46
CA ALA A 202 -1.16 -4.83 18.73
C ALA A 202 0.12 -5.69 18.64
N THR A 203 0.19 -6.64 17.72
CA THR A 203 1.33 -7.54 17.48
C THR A 203 1.49 -7.85 16.00
N GLY A 204 2.71 -8.23 15.61
CA GLY A 204 3.04 -8.66 14.25
C GLY A 204 3.53 -7.50 13.38
N ASN A 205 4.68 -7.71 12.73
CA ASN A 205 5.33 -6.70 11.90
C ASN A 205 4.87 -6.81 10.46
N VAL A 206 4.42 -5.68 9.89
CA VAL A 206 4.18 -5.59 8.44
C VAL A 206 5.53 -5.44 7.75
N ASN A 207 5.83 -6.35 6.82
CA ASN A 207 7.00 -6.22 5.96
C ASN A 207 6.77 -5.10 4.94
N ALA A 208 7.41 -3.96 5.18
CA ALA A 208 7.34 -2.75 4.39
C ALA A 208 8.72 -2.30 3.86
N ALA A 209 9.64 -3.25 3.67
CA ALA A 209 10.97 -2.96 3.15
C ALA A 209 10.90 -2.57 1.67
N TYR A 210 11.92 -1.84 1.23
CA TYR A 210 12.12 -1.40 -0.15
C TYR A 210 11.01 -0.48 -0.69
N ASN A 211 10.39 0.33 0.16
CA ASN A 211 9.54 1.45 -0.26
C ASN A 211 10.30 2.78 -0.24
N TYR A 212 9.89 3.74 -1.07
CA TYR A 212 10.33 5.14 -0.95
C TYR A 212 9.34 5.89 -0.08
N TRP A 213 9.84 6.63 0.91
CA TRP A 213 9.02 7.29 1.95
C TRP A 213 8.95 8.81 1.78
N GLY A 214 9.23 9.33 0.58
CA GLY A 214 9.24 10.79 0.34
C GLY A 214 10.56 11.49 0.66
N HIS A 215 11.51 10.82 1.33
CA HIS A 215 12.83 11.38 1.61
C HIS A 215 13.92 10.29 1.66
N THR A 216 15.16 10.64 1.32
CA THR A 216 16.31 9.71 1.29
C THR A 216 16.73 9.19 2.67
N SER A 217 16.45 9.95 3.73
CA SER A 217 16.65 9.51 5.12
C SER A 217 15.60 8.49 5.60
N GLY A 218 14.67 8.08 4.74
CA GLY A 218 13.61 7.13 5.09
C GLY A 218 12.46 7.75 5.88
N PRO A 219 11.54 6.91 6.36
CA PRO A 219 10.34 7.35 7.07
C PRO A 219 10.71 7.80 8.47
N TYR A 220 9.99 8.78 9.01
CA TYR A 220 10.12 9.09 10.43
C TYR A 220 9.54 7.94 11.29
N HIS A 221 10.32 7.49 12.28
CA HIS A 221 9.83 6.64 13.36
C HIS A 221 10.54 6.99 14.66
N LEU A 222 9.78 7.23 15.74
CA LEU A 222 10.28 7.82 16.99
C LEU A 222 11.51 7.11 17.58
N ILE A 223 11.57 5.78 17.51
CA ILE A 223 12.65 4.99 18.12
C ILE A 223 13.68 4.52 17.08
N THR A 224 13.23 3.87 16.00
CA THR A 224 14.11 3.21 15.03
C THR A 224 14.60 4.08 13.86
N ASN A 225 14.01 5.27 13.64
CA ASN A 225 14.52 6.27 12.68
C ASN A 225 14.10 7.71 13.07
N PRO A 226 14.56 8.23 14.22
CA PRO A 226 14.09 9.52 14.76
C PRO A 226 14.46 10.74 13.90
N ASN A 227 15.44 10.58 13.01
CA ASN A 227 15.90 11.62 12.09
C ASN A 227 15.32 11.47 10.67
N GLY A 228 14.41 10.52 10.46
CA GLY A 228 13.70 10.38 9.20
C GLY A 228 12.87 11.63 8.88
N LEU A 229 13.02 12.18 7.67
CA LEU A 229 12.24 13.32 7.17
C LEU A 229 11.15 12.91 6.16
N GLY A 230 11.04 11.61 5.87
CA GLY A 230 9.98 11.06 5.05
C GLY A 230 8.69 10.85 5.84
N ASP A 231 7.66 10.35 5.16
CA ASP A 231 6.36 10.03 5.73
C ASP A 231 6.48 9.11 6.94
N ASN A 232 5.71 9.40 7.99
CA ASN A 232 5.79 8.66 9.25
C ASN A 232 5.38 7.19 9.07
N VAL A 233 5.98 6.31 9.86
CA VAL A 233 5.50 4.93 10.06
C VAL A 233 5.17 4.70 11.53
N SER A 234 4.17 3.85 11.78
CA SER A 234 3.85 3.43 13.16
C SER A 234 4.82 2.37 13.67
N ASP A 235 4.64 1.98 14.94
CA ASP A 235 5.24 0.75 15.47
C ASP A 235 4.84 -0.46 14.62
N ASN A 236 5.62 -1.55 14.74
CA ASN A 236 5.40 -2.82 14.05
C ASN A 236 5.41 -2.72 12.51
N VAL A 237 6.24 -1.84 11.95
CA VAL A 237 6.50 -1.71 10.51
C VAL A 237 7.98 -1.96 10.25
N GLU A 238 8.29 -2.97 9.44
CA GLU A 238 9.66 -3.24 9.00
C GLU A 238 9.95 -2.46 7.73
N PHE A 239 10.55 -1.27 7.85
CA PHE A 239 10.79 -0.35 6.73
C PHE A 239 12.25 -0.31 6.25
N VAL A 240 13.14 -1.08 6.88
CA VAL A 240 14.57 -1.15 6.53
C VAL A 240 14.85 -2.42 5.71
N PRO A 241 15.61 -2.35 4.61
CA PRO A 241 16.09 -1.12 3.96
C PRO A 241 14.94 -0.41 3.23
N TRP A 242 15.03 0.91 3.09
CA TRP A 242 14.13 1.69 2.21
C TRP A 242 14.82 2.08 0.89
N ILE A 243 14.06 2.54 -0.10
CA ILE A 243 14.64 3.07 -1.34
C ILE A 243 15.39 4.38 -1.02
N GLY A 244 16.70 4.39 -1.28
CA GLY A 244 17.60 5.47 -0.87
C GLY A 244 18.32 5.23 0.45
N TYR A 245 18.11 4.06 1.09
CA TYR A 245 18.94 3.62 2.21
C TYR A 245 20.36 3.33 1.74
N TYR A 246 21.34 3.88 2.46
CA TYR A 246 22.75 3.60 2.25
C TYR A 246 23.33 3.06 3.56
N SER A 247 23.88 1.85 3.56
CA SER A 247 24.73 1.36 4.65
C SER A 247 26.19 1.42 4.23
N TRP A 248 27.02 1.96 5.13
CA TRP A 248 28.47 1.97 4.98
C TRP A 248 29.04 1.00 6.01
N SER A 249 29.82 0.02 5.58
CA SER A 249 30.68 -0.76 6.46
C SER A 249 32.12 -0.35 6.17
N VAL A 250 32.74 0.34 7.13
CA VAL A 250 34.18 0.59 7.09
C VAL A 250 34.86 -0.59 7.77
N LEU A 251 35.59 -1.40 7.01
CA LEU A 251 36.56 -2.32 7.58
C LEU A 251 37.78 -1.48 8.00
N LEU A 252 37.87 -1.16 9.29
CA LEU A 252 39.11 -0.66 9.85
C LEU A 252 40.09 -1.84 9.95
N ASN A 253 41.02 -1.94 9.00
CA ASN A 253 42.24 -2.70 9.21
C ASN A 253 43.11 -1.89 10.18
N ILE A 254 42.85 -2.03 11.48
CA ILE A 254 43.80 -1.55 12.48
C ILE A 254 44.96 -2.54 12.46
N GLU A 255 46.06 -2.20 11.76
CA GLU A 255 47.34 -2.83 12.04
C GLU A 255 47.79 -2.35 13.43
N GLU A 256 47.24 -2.98 14.46
CA GLU A 256 47.70 -2.79 15.82
C GLU A 256 49.03 -3.51 15.97
N GLN A 257 50.11 -2.74 16.02
CA GLN A 257 51.36 -3.21 16.63
C GLN A 257 50.98 -3.66 18.05
N TYR A 258 51.18 -4.96 18.36
CA TYR A 258 51.00 -5.62 19.68
C TYR A 258 49.77 -6.53 19.94
N GLY A 259 49.15 -7.12 18.91
CA GLY A 259 48.67 -8.52 19.01
C GLY A 259 47.34 -8.82 19.71
N VAL A 260 46.31 -7.99 19.54
CA VAL A 260 44.91 -8.35 19.87
C VAL A 260 44.13 -8.57 18.57
N VAL A 261 43.32 -9.62 18.50
CA VAL A 261 42.58 -10.01 17.28
C VAL A 261 41.23 -9.30 17.21
N GLY A 262 41.09 -8.37 16.25
CA GLY A 262 39.86 -8.06 15.51
C GLY A 262 38.63 -7.63 16.30
N ASP A 263 38.52 -6.34 16.62
CA ASP A 263 37.24 -5.73 16.99
C ASP A 263 36.52 -5.19 15.75
N THR A 264 35.22 -5.49 15.63
CA THR A 264 34.34 -4.90 14.60
C THR A 264 33.69 -3.66 15.18
N VAL A 265 34.04 -2.47 14.68
CA VAL A 265 33.39 -1.21 15.05
C VAL A 265 32.35 -0.86 13.99
N ILE A 266 31.08 -0.76 14.40
CA ILE A 266 29.97 -0.34 13.52
C ILE A 266 29.68 1.13 13.82
N PHE A 267 29.96 2.04 12.87
CA PHE A 267 29.57 3.44 12.98
C PHE A 267 28.13 3.64 12.49
N GLY A 268 27.24 4.06 13.39
CA GLY A 268 25.82 4.25 13.14
C GLY A 268 25.39 5.64 12.70
N GLU A 269 26.30 6.62 12.59
CA GLU A 269 25.96 7.97 12.14
C GLU A 269 27.01 8.54 11.18
N LYS A 270 26.54 9.42 10.29
CA LYS A 270 27.32 10.11 9.26
C LYS A 270 28.54 10.78 9.91
N PRO A 271 29.79 10.49 9.48
CA PRO A 271 30.95 11.19 10.01
C PRO A 271 30.83 12.69 9.76
N ASP A 272 31.04 13.41 10.83
CA ASP A 272 31.29 14.83 10.95
C ASP A 272 32.25 15.29 9.84
N ALA A 273 32.12 16.55 9.43
CA ALA A 273 32.85 17.11 8.29
C ALA A 273 34.35 16.78 8.30
N PHE A 274 34.76 16.00 7.30
CA PHE A 274 36.12 15.59 6.94
C PHE A 274 37.12 16.78 6.97
N ASP A 275 38.19 16.68 7.76
CA ASP A 275 39.27 17.67 7.84
C ASP A 275 40.52 17.28 7.01
N GLY A 276 40.34 16.54 5.91
CA GLY A 276 41.33 16.44 4.86
C GLY A 276 42.70 15.81 5.21
N GLN A 277 42.87 15.20 6.39
CA GLN A 277 44.09 14.46 6.74
C GLN A 277 43.95 12.92 6.71
N ASP A 278 42.75 12.41 6.48
CA ASP A 278 42.48 10.97 6.52
C ASP A 278 42.49 10.33 5.12
N THR A 279 43.42 9.42 4.86
CA THR A 279 43.45 8.59 3.64
C THR A 279 42.71 7.27 3.88
N TYR A 280 41.49 7.14 3.36
CA TYR A 280 40.73 5.89 3.37
C TYR A 280 40.11 5.58 2.01
N ASP A 281 40.20 4.32 1.58
CA ASP A 281 39.44 3.77 0.46
C ASP A 281 38.01 3.42 0.93
N ALA A 282 37.15 4.44 1.01
CA ALA A 282 35.73 4.23 1.25
C ALA A 282 35.08 3.65 -0.03
N VAL A 283 34.84 2.34 -0.06
CA VAL A 283 34.11 1.73 -1.17
C VAL A 283 32.61 1.97 -0.99
N LYS A 284 32.04 2.86 -1.81
CA LYS A 284 30.57 2.89 -2.01
C LYS A 284 30.16 1.56 -2.60
N GLN A 285 29.42 0.75 -1.86
CA GLN A 285 28.69 -0.36 -2.43
C GLN A 285 27.29 0.16 -2.78
N PRO A 286 27.00 0.51 -4.05
CA PRO A 286 25.62 0.64 -4.47
C PRO A 286 24.94 -0.72 -4.28
N ILE A 287 23.76 -0.74 -3.68
CA ILE A 287 22.92 -1.94 -3.67
C ILE A 287 22.63 -2.27 -5.15
N PRO A 288 22.85 -3.51 -5.61
CA PRO A 288 22.51 -3.87 -6.98
C PRO A 288 21.01 -3.61 -7.22
N PRO A 289 20.62 -3.07 -8.38
CA PRO A 289 19.21 -3.00 -8.74
C PRO A 289 18.62 -4.42 -8.74
N PRO A 290 17.31 -4.57 -8.45
CA PRO A 290 16.66 -5.87 -8.34
C PRO A 290 16.82 -6.73 -9.58
#